data_AF-A0A093ZBM2-F1
#
_entry.id   AF-A0A093ZBM2-F1
#
_cell.length_a   1.000
_cell.length_b   1.000
_cell.length_c   1.000
_cell.angle_alpha   90.00
_cell.angle_beta   90.00
_cell.angle_gamma   90.00
#
_symmetry.space_group_name_H-M   'P 1'
#
loop_
_entity.id
_entity.type
_entity.pdbx_description
1 polymer ?
#
loop_
_entity_poly.entity_id
_entity_poly.type
_entity_poly.pdbx_seq_one_letter_code
_entity_poly.pdbx_strand_id
1 'polypeptide(L)'
;MYLKVWDIGGQESLRRLWQSYYASCHAIIFLVDSTDIGSGSLDGGGGGGGGDIAGDDDEDGRLAECRAVLETVLAHEDTSGVPLLVLANKQDREDCVEVVRIKEGLVKRVFEGEKGAGIRDSRVLPC
;
A
#
# COMPACT_ATOMS: atom_id res chain seq x y z
N MET A 1 -16.27 22.85 12.61
CA MET A 1 -15.19 21.97 12.13
C MET A 1 -15.55 21.59 10.70
N TYR A 2 -14.65 21.79 9.73
CA TYR A 2 -14.87 21.39 8.34
C TYR A 2 -13.71 20.49 7.90
N LEU A 3 -14.01 19.48 7.08
CA LEU A 3 -13.02 18.57 6.51
C LEU A 3 -12.68 19.06 5.11
N LYS A 4 -11.39 19.23 4.81
CA LYS A 4 -10.89 19.54 3.47
C LYS A 4 -10.12 18.33 2.96
N VAL A 5 -10.55 17.77 1.85
CA VAL A 5 -9.92 16.62 1.19
C VAL A 5 -9.28 17.08 -0.10
N TRP A 6 -8.04 16.67 -0.34
CA TRP A 6 -7.35 16.88 -1.60
C TRP A 6 -7.22 15.54 -2.32
N ASP A 7 -7.83 15.43 -3.49
CA ASP A 7 -7.60 14.31 -4.39
C ASP A 7 -6.35 14.61 -5.24
N ILE A 8 -5.36 13.72 -5.18
CA ILE A 8 -4.07 13.92 -5.81
C ILE A 8 -3.82 12.75 -6.77
N GLY A 9 -3.42 13.06 -8.00
CA GLY A 9 -3.18 12.05 -9.03
C GLY A 9 -2.13 11.01 -8.62
N GLY A 10 -2.46 9.73 -8.83
CA GLY A 10 -1.61 8.58 -8.50
C GLY A 10 -0.54 8.21 -9.54
N GLN A 11 -0.57 8.85 -10.72
CA GLN A 11 0.40 8.61 -11.80
C GLN A 11 1.82 8.94 -11.33
N GLU A 12 2.77 8.08 -11.67
CA GLU A 12 4.16 8.19 -11.23
C GLU A 12 4.77 9.58 -11.50
N SER A 13 4.52 10.15 -12.68
CA SER A 13 4.98 11.49 -13.08
C SER A 13 4.44 12.64 -12.20
N LEU A 14 3.29 12.43 -11.54
CA LEU A 14 2.62 13.41 -10.69
C LEU A 14 2.94 13.22 -9.21
N ARG A 15 3.49 12.07 -8.80
CA ARG A 15 3.81 11.77 -7.37
C ARG A 15 4.75 12.80 -6.74
N ARG A 16 5.60 13.46 -7.54
CA ARG A 16 6.46 14.57 -7.07
C ARG A 16 5.69 15.75 -6.47
N LEU A 17 4.43 15.96 -6.89
CA LEU A 17 3.59 17.06 -6.40
C LEU A 17 2.99 16.78 -5.02
N TRP A 18 3.02 15.53 -4.55
CA TRP A 18 2.42 15.16 -3.26
C TRP A 18 3.06 15.91 -2.10
N GLN A 19 4.38 16.18 -2.18
CA GLN A 19 5.14 16.90 -1.17
C GLN A 19 4.58 18.30 -0.88
N SER A 20 3.97 18.96 -1.87
CA SER A 20 3.34 20.27 -1.70
C SER A 20 2.13 20.26 -0.75
N TYR A 21 1.61 19.07 -0.40
CA TYR A 21 0.44 18.92 0.47
C TYR A 21 0.80 18.45 1.89
N TYR A 22 1.98 17.87 2.11
CA TYR A 22 2.34 17.22 3.37
C TYR A 22 2.33 18.16 4.56
N ALA A 23 2.94 19.35 4.45
CA ALA A 23 3.00 20.33 5.54
C ALA A 23 1.63 20.81 6.07
N SER A 24 0.55 20.66 5.28
CA SER A 24 -0.82 21.05 5.66
C SER A 24 -1.72 19.87 6.02
N CYS A 25 -1.18 18.65 5.96
CA CYS A 25 -1.92 17.41 6.10
C CYS A 25 -2.09 17.03 7.57
N HIS A 26 -3.33 16.75 7.97
CA HIS A 26 -3.66 16.25 9.32
C HIS A 26 -3.95 14.76 9.36
N ALA A 27 -4.18 14.13 8.19
CA ALA A 27 -4.41 12.70 8.03
C ALA A 27 -4.18 12.32 6.56
N ILE A 28 -3.53 11.20 6.31
CA ILE A 28 -3.30 10.67 4.97
C ILE A 28 -4.31 9.55 4.71
N ILE A 29 -4.99 9.61 3.56
CA ILE A 29 -5.82 8.52 3.05
C ILE A 29 -5.08 7.90 1.86
N PHE A 30 -4.69 6.64 1.99
CA PHE A 30 -3.99 5.89 0.95
C PHE A 30 -4.94 4.86 0.34
N LEU A 31 -5.38 5.09 -0.89
CA LEU A 31 -6.24 4.15 -1.61
C LEU A 31 -5.40 3.06 -2.27
N VAL A 32 -5.81 1.82 -2.06
CA VAL A 32 -5.24 0.62 -2.66
C VAL A 32 -6.31 0.00 -3.55
N ASP A 33 -6.00 -0.23 -4.83
CA ASP A 33 -6.85 -1.03 -5.71
C ASP A 33 -6.64 -2.51 -5.43
N SER A 34 -7.62 -3.15 -4.77
CA SER A 34 -7.51 -4.53 -4.32
C SER A 34 -7.42 -5.54 -5.47
N THR A 35 -7.77 -5.15 -6.70
CA THR A 35 -7.67 -6.02 -7.90
C THR A 35 -6.33 -5.87 -8.63
N ASP A 36 -5.60 -4.79 -8.40
CA ASP A 36 -4.31 -4.51 -9.06
C ASP A 36 -3.11 -4.91 -8.19
N ILE A 37 -3.34 -5.29 -6.92
CA ILE A 37 -2.28 -5.70 -5.98
C ILE A 37 -1.69 -7.08 -6.32
N GLY A 38 -2.43 -7.88 -7.10
CA GLY A 38 -2.02 -9.21 -7.53
C GLY A 38 -2.25 -10.27 -6.46
N SER A 39 -3.02 -11.31 -6.80
CA SER A 39 -2.85 -12.59 -6.15
C SER A 39 -1.53 -13.16 -6.63
N GLY A 40 -0.47 -13.15 -5.81
CA GLY A 40 0.58 -14.16 -5.98
C GLY A 40 -0.15 -15.51 -6.10
N SER A 41 0.01 -16.16 -7.26
CA SER A 41 -0.80 -17.28 -7.72
C SER A 41 -1.11 -18.28 -6.61
N LEU A 42 -2.40 -18.49 -6.33
CA LEU A 42 -2.88 -19.63 -5.54
C LEU A 42 -3.72 -20.62 -6.37
N ASP A 43 -3.74 -20.48 -7.70
CA ASP A 43 -4.21 -21.58 -8.55
C ASP A 43 -3.04 -22.48 -8.94
N GLY A 44 -2.65 -23.35 -8.00
CA GLY A 44 -1.90 -24.56 -8.30
C GLY A 44 -2.81 -25.55 -9.01
N GLY A 45 -3.05 -25.32 -10.29
CA GLY A 45 -4.07 -26.04 -11.06
C GLY A 45 -3.71 -26.30 -12.52
N GLY A 46 -2.51 -26.78 -12.86
CA GLY A 46 -2.30 -27.45 -14.16
C GLY A 46 -0.89 -27.49 -14.75
N GLY A 47 -0.15 -28.57 -14.46
CA GLY A 47 0.59 -29.32 -15.49
C GLY A 47 1.98 -28.86 -15.96
N GLY A 48 3.02 -29.43 -15.35
CA GLY A 48 4.13 -30.07 -16.09
C GLY A 48 5.44 -29.29 -16.30
N GLY A 49 6.52 -29.78 -15.68
CA GLY A 49 7.90 -29.62 -16.18
C GLY A 49 8.86 -29.09 -15.12
N GLY A 50 9.83 -29.92 -14.71
CA GLY A 50 10.78 -29.64 -13.64
C GLY A 50 11.83 -28.57 -13.96
N GLY A 51 12.51 -28.11 -12.91
CA GLY A 51 13.65 -27.21 -13.01
C GLY A 51 13.85 -26.35 -11.77
N ASP A 52 14.55 -26.90 -10.78
CA ASP A 52 15.57 -26.30 -9.92
C ASP A 52 15.48 -24.84 -9.39
N ILE A 53 15.92 -24.74 -8.13
CA ILE A 53 16.47 -23.58 -7.38
C ILE A 53 15.46 -22.68 -6.65
N ALA A 54 15.57 -22.71 -5.32
CA ALA A 54 14.99 -21.74 -4.40
C ALA A 54 15.47 -20.32 -4.71
N GLY A 55 14.51 -19.42 -5.00
CA GLY A 55 14.68 -17.98 -5.06
C GLY A 55 13.41 -17.33 -4.52
N ASP A 56 13.55 -16.62 -3.41
CA ASP A 56 12.52 -15.88 -2.66
C ASP A 56 12.13 -14.59 -3.40
N ASP A 57 11.78 -14.68 -4.69
CA ASP A 57 11.57 -13.53 -5.57
C ASP A 57 10.09 -13.36 -5.98
N ASP A 58 9.16 -13.46 -5.02
CA ASP A 58 7.78 -12.93 -5.17
C ASP A 58 7.74 -11.43 -4.74
N GLU A 59 8.87 -10.72 -4.90
CA GLU A 59 9.06 -9.29 -4.57
C GLU A 59 8.76 -8.32 -5.75
N ASP A 60 8.42 -8.83 -6.94
CA ASP A 60 8.24 -8.03 -8.18
C ASP A 60 6.77 -7.69 -8.50
N GLY A 61 5.90 -7.73 -7.49
CA GLY A 61 4.46 -7.45 -7.64
C GLY A 61 4.08 -5.98 -7.47
N ARG A 62 2.88 -5.62 -7.95
CA ARG A 62 2.24 -4.32 -7.72
C ARG A 62 2.15 -3.93 -6.24
N LEU A 63 2.04 -4.91 -5.35
CA LEU A 63 2.12 -4.71 -3.91
C LEU A 63 3.46 -4.10 -3.46
N ALA A 64 4.58 -4.52 -4.05
CA ALA A 64 5.91 -4.00 -3.74
C ALA A 64 6.06 -2.55 -4.23
N GLU A 65 5.51 -2.23 -5.41
CA GLU A 65 5.44 -0.84 -5.90
C GLU A 65 4.62 0.03 -4.93
N CYS A 66 3.40 -0.38 -4.58
CA CYS A 66 2.56 0.32 -3.62
C CYS A 66 3.25 0.52 -2.27
N ARG A 67 4.00 -0.49 -1.81
CA ARG A 67 4.80 -0.44 -0.59
C ARG A 67 5.90 0.62 -0.69
N ALA A 68 6.73 0.59 -1.73
CA ALA A 68 7.81 1.54 -1.91
C ALA A 68 7.30 2.99 -1.98
N VAL A 69 6.14 3.19 -2.61
CA VAL A 69 5.45 4.49 -2.63
C VAL A 69 5.04 4.91 -1.23
N LEU A 70 4.38 4.03 -0.48
CA LEU A 70 3.95 4.33 0.88
C LEU A 70 5.16 4.63 1.78
N GLU A 71 6.24 3.87 1.70
CA GLU A 71 7.48 4.12 2.43
C GLU A 71 8.06 5.50 2.10
N THR A 72 8.01 5.91 0.83
CA THR A 72 8.47 7.25 0.42
C THR A 72 7.63 8.36 1.02
N VAL A 73 6.30 8.19 1.09
CA VAL A 73 5.39 9.16 1.75
C VAL A 73 5.70 9.23 3.25
N LEU A 74 5.86 8.08 3.89
CA LEU A 74 6.05 7.95 5.34
C LEU A 74 7.45 8.34 5.83
N ALA A 75 8.45 8.38 4.94
CA ALA A 75 9.80 8.83 5.23
C ALA A 75 9.97 10.36 5.20
N HIS A 76 8.96 11.09 4.72
CA HIS A 76 9.00 12.54 4.68
C HIS A 76 8.80 13.15 6.07
N GLU A 77 9.56 14.19 6.42
CA GLU A 77 9.49 14.81 7.75
C GLU A 77 8.11 15.40 8.07
N ASP A 78 7.49 16.08 7.10
CA ASP A 78 6.14 16.66 7.24
C ASP A 78 5.02 15.64 7.44
N THR A 79 5.25 14.34 7.18
CA THR A 79 4.25 13.28 7.41
C THR A 79 4.50 12.52 8.72
N SER A 80 5.52 12.92 9.48
CA SER A 80 5.81 12.35 10.79
C SER A 80 4.66 12.60 11.77
N GLY A 81 4.19 11.54 12.43
CA GLY A 81 3.06 11.60 13.37
C GLY A 81 1.68 11.80 12.73
N VAL A 82 1.59 11.97 11.40
CA VAL A 82 0.31 12.09 10.72
C VAL A 82 -0.38 10.70 10.66
N PRO A 83 -1.64 10.58 11.09
CA PRO A 83 -2.37 9.31 11.04
C PRO A 83 -2.61 8.87 9.59
N LEU A 84 -2.58 7.55 9.36
CA LEU A 84 -2.70 6.92 8.05
C LEU A 84 -3.95 6.02 7.99
N LEU A 85 -4.89 6.34 7.10
CA LEU A 85 -5.99 5.46 6.74
C LEU A 85 -5.69 4.80 5.40
N VAL A 86 -5.65 3.47 5.36
CA VAL A 86 -5.55 2.70 4.12
C VAL A 86 -6.95 2.24 3.73
N LEU A 87 -7.36 2.52 2.50
CA LEU A 87 -8.64 2.07 1.96
C LEU A 87 -8.39 1.00 0.89
N ALA A 88 -8.86 -0.21 1.16
CA ALA A 88 -8.83 -1.33 0.22
C ALA A 88 -10.06 -1.20 -0.69
N ASN A 89 -9.87 -0.61 -1.86
CA ASN A 89 -10.90 -0.31 -2.84
C ASN A 89 -11.21 -1.50 -3.74
N LYS A 90 -12.42 -1.54 -4.31
CA LYS A 90 -12.92 -2.60 -5.21
C LYS A 90 -13.09 -3.97 -4.55
N GLN A 91 -13.51 -3.99 -3.29
CA GLN A 91 -13.79 -5.23 -2.55
C GLN A 91 -15.07 -5.95 -3.04
N ASP A 92 -15.83 -5.31 -3.93
CA ASP A 92 -17.00 -5.89 -4.61
C ASP A 92 -16.62 -6.92 -5.69
N ARG A 93 -15.36 -6.95 -6.12
CA ARG A 93 -14.87 -7.81 -7.18
C ARG A 93 -14.38 -9.16 -6.66
N GLU A 94 -14.67 -10.23 -7.40
CA GLU A 94 -14.26 -11.60 -7.03
C GLU A 94 -12.72 -11.80 -7.08
N ASP A 95 -12.02 -11.03 -7.92
CA ASP A 95 -10.57 -11.01 -8.02
C ASP A 95 -9.89 -10.04 -7.04
N CYS A 96 -10.62 -9.51 -6.05
CA CYS A 96 -10.04 -8.62 -5.05
C CYS A 96 -9.18 -9.36 -4.02
N VAL A 97 -8.12 -8.70 -3.57
CA VAL A 97 -7.31 -9.15 -2.44
C VAL A 97 -8.02 -8.80 -1.13
N GLU A 98 -8.11 -9.78 -0.22
CA GLU A 98 -8.68 -9.55 1.11
C GLU A 98 -7.93 -8.47 1.90
N VAL A 99 -8.69 -7.67 2.65
CA VAL A 99 -8.17 -6.61 3.53
C VAL A 99 -7.07 -7.11 4.47
N VAL A 100 -7.17 -8.35 4.96
CA VAL A 100 -6.18 -8.97 5.86
C VAL A 100 -4.83 -9.12 5.15
N ARG A 101 -4.81 -9.59 3.91
CA ARG A 101 -3.59 -9.75 3.11
C ARG A 101 -2.96 -8.40 2.77
N ILE A 102 -3.77 -7.37 2.48
CA ILE A 102 -3.29 -5.99 2.30
C ILE A 102 -2.66 -5.47 3.60
N LYS A 103 -3.31 -5.69 4.74
CA LYS A 103 -2.78 -5.28 6.05
C LYS A 103 -1.44 -5.97 6.36
N GLU A 104 -1.31 -7.26 6.12
CA GLU A 104 -0.08 -8.01 6.38
C GLU A 104 1.03 -7.68 5.38
N GLY A 105 0.72 -7.57 4.10
CA GLY A 105 1.70 -7.31 3.05
C GLY A 105 2.19 -5.86 3.00
N LEU A 106 1.30 -4.89 3.26
CA LEU A 106 1.59 -3.47 3.18
C LEU A 106 1.88 -2.87 4.56
N VAL A 107 0.88 -2.86 5.44
CA VAL A 107 0.98 -2.14 6.72
C VAL A 107 1.99 -2.83 7.63
N LYS A 108 1.87 -4.13 7.88
CA LYS A 108 2.76 -4.82 8.82
C LYS A 108 4.23 -4.72 8.37
N ARG A 109 4.54 -4.97 7.09
CA ARG A 109 5.91 -4.87 6.57
C ARG A 109 6.50 -3.46 6.62
N VAL A 110 5.71 -2.43 6.32
CA VAL A 110 6.17 -1.03 6.35
C VAL A 110 6.42 -0.55 7.78
N PHE A 111 5.60 -1.00 8.73
CA PHE A 111 5.67 -0.57 10.12
C PHE A 111 6.64 -1.41 10.97
N GLU A 112 6.89 -2.68 10.61
CA GLU A 112 7.93 -3.52 11.23
C GLU A 112 9.34 -3.20 10.71
N GLY A 113 9.47 -2.51 9.58
CA GLY A 113 10.77 -2.00 9.09
C GLY A 113 11.30 -0.85 9.94
N GLU A 114 12.63 -0.66 9.97
CA GLU A 114 13.35 0.37 10.77
C GLU A 114 12.86 1.82 10.58
N LYS A 115 12.03 2.09 9.55
CA LYS A 115 11.44 3.40 9.23
C LYS A 115 10.04 3.65 9.83
N GLY A 116 9.48 2.68 10.55
CA GLY A 116 8.14 2.74 11.16
C GLY A 116 8.06 3.36 12.56
N ALA A 117 9.19 3.80 13.13
CA ALA A 117 9.37 4.05 14.57
C ALA A 117 8.59 5.24 15.20
N GLY A 118 7.75 5.96 14.45
CA GLY A 118 6.80 6.90 15.01
C GLY A 118 5.44 6.22 15.17
N ILE A 119 4.92 6.10 16.40
CA ILE A 119 3.58 5.55 16.67
C ILE A 119 2.58 6.35 15.82
N ARG A 120 2.08 5.74 14.75
CA ARG A 120 1.03 6.28 13.88
C ARG A 120 -0.17 5.34 13.99
N ASP A 121 -1.33 5.90 14.31
CA ASP A 121 -2.57 5.15 14.21
C ASP A 121 -2.81 4.81 12.73
N SER A 122 -2.79 3.50 12.42
CA SER A 122 -3.09 2.99 11.09
C SER A 122 -4.28 2.04 11.11
N ARG A 123 -5.13 2.16 10.10
CA ARG A 123 -6.29 1.28 9.91
C ARG A 123 -6.45 0.95 8.43
N VAL A 124 -6.77 -0.30 8.13
CA VAL A 124 -7.19 -0.72 6.79
C VAL A 124 -8.69 -0.96 6.84
N LEU A 125 -9.45 -0.32 5.94
CA LEU A 125 -10.89 -0.51 5.80
C LEU A 125 -11.21 -0.95 4.37
N PRO A 126 -12.16 -1.89 4.19
CA PRO A 126 -12.75 -2.12 2.88
C PRO A 126 -13.54 -0.89 2.44
N CYS A 127 -13.52 -0.56 1.15
CA CYS A 127 -14.38 0.46 0.57
C CYS A 127 -14.91 0.07 -0.81
#